data_AF-A0A257GZH2-F1
#
_entry.id   AF-A0A257GZH2-F1
#
_cell.length_a   1.000
_cell.length_b   1.000
_cell.length_c   1.000
_cell.angle_alpha   90.00
_cell.angle_beta   90.00
_cell.angle_gamma   90.00
#
_symmetry.space_group_name_H-M   'P 1'
#
loop_
_entity.id
_entity.type
_entity.pdbx_description
1 polymer ?
#
loop_
_entity_poly.entity_id
_entity_poly.type
_entity_poly.pdbx_seq_one_letter_code
_entity_poly.pdbx_strand_id
1 'polypeptide(L)' 'MGILDIGTRALQANQVALQTTGNNIANVNTAGYSRQKTILSAVPGQFTGAGYVGKGV' A
#
# COMPACT_ATOMS: atom_id res chain seq x y z
N MET A 1 12.43 -1.27 -13.82
CA MET A 1 11.16 -1.41 -13.09
C MET A 1 10.24 -2.33 -13.90
N GLY A 2 10.42 -3.64 -13.77
CA GLY A 2 9.62 -4.63 -14.51
C GLY A 2 8.34 -5.01 -13.76
N ILE A 3 7.49 -5.83 -14.37
CA ILE A 3 6.20 -6.26 -13.77
C ILE A 3 6.35 -7.01 -12.44
N LEU A 4 7.48 -7.70 -12.24
CA LEU A 4 7.84 -8.33 -10.96
C LEU A 4 7.97 -7.30 -9.83
N ASP A 5 8.54 -6.14 -10.12
CA ASP A 5 8.74 -5.06 -9.15
C ASP A 5 7.40 -4.38 -8.76
N ILE A 6 6.42 -4.39 -9.68
CA ILE A 6 5.06 -3.95 -9.39
C ILE A 6 4.35 -4.97 -8.48
N GLY A 7 4.56 -6.27 -8.74
CA GLY A 7 4.01 -7.35 -7.93
C GLY A 7 4.56 -7.36 -6.50
N THR A 8 5.88 -7.19 -6.32
CA THR A 8 6.50 -7.13 -4.99
C THR A 8 6.00 -5.92 -4.19
N ARG A 9 5.85 -4.76 -4.82
CA ARG A 9 5.28 -3.55 -4.19
C ARG A 9 3.82 -3.73 -3.80
N ALA A 10 3.01 -4.36 -4.66
CA ALA A 10 1.63 -4.67 -4.34
C ALA A 10 1.51 -5.62 -3.13
N LEU A 11 2.40 -6.62 -3.02
CA LEU A 11 2.45 -7.52 -1.86
C LEU A 11 2.86 -6.76 -0.58
N GLN A 12 3.89 -5.92 -0.66
CA GLN A 12 4.31 -5.10 0.47
C GLN A 12 3.22 -4.13 0.93
N ALA A 13 2.52 -3.50 0.00
CA ALA A 13 1.44 -2.57 0.33
C ALA A 13 0.26 -3.28 1.02
N ASN A 14 -0.09 -4.49 0.56
CA ASN A 14 -1.08 -5.33 1.24
C ASN A 14 -0.61 -5.79 2.63
N GLN A 15 0.68 -6.13 2.78
CA GLN A 15 1.23 -6.51 4.09
C GLN A 15 1.08 -5.39 5.12
N VAL A 16 1.35 -4.14 4.73
CA VAL A 16 1.17 -2.97 5.61
C VAL A 16 -0.30 -2.73 5.95
N ALA A 17 -1.21 -2.93 4.99
CA ALA A 17 -2.65 -2.83 5.22
C ALA A 17 -3.14 -3.90 6.22
N LEU A 18 -2.64 -5.13 6.10
CA LEU A 18 -2.95 -6.21 7.05
C LEU A 18 -2.41 -5.92 8.45
N GLN A 19 -1.18 -5.40 8.56
CA GLN A 19 -0.61 -4.99 9.85
C GLN A 19 -1.43 -3.89 10.52
N THR A 20 -1.86 -2.89 9.77
CA THR A 20 -2.73 -1.82 10.28
C THR A 20 -4.07 -2.37 10.77
N THR A 21 -4.65 -3.31 10.01
CA THR A 21 -5.87 -4.00 10.40
C THR A 21 -5.68 -4.81 11.67
N GLY A 22 -4.58 -5.57 11.79
CA GLY A 22 -4.23 -6.33 12.97
C GLY A 22 -4.06 -5.45 14.21
N ASN A 23 -3.36 -4.32 14.08
CA ASN A 23 -3.21 -3.34 15.16
C ASN A 23 -4.56 -2.77 15.61
N ASN A 24 -5.45 -2.45 14.66
CA ASN A 24 -6.78 -1.96 14.97
C ASN A 24 -7.64 -3.00 15.73
N ILE A 25 -7.56 -4.27 15.32
CA ILE A 25 -8.28 -5.37 15.98
C ILE A 25 -7.73 -5.59 17.38
N ALA A 26 -6.40 -5.67 17.53
CA ALA A 26 -5.74 -5.89 18.81
C ALA A 26 -6.06 -4.81 19.85
N ASN A 27 -6.28 -3.56 19.40
CA ASN A 27 -6.54 -2.42 20.27
C ASN A 27 -8.02 -1.97 20.27
N VAL A 28 -8.94 -2.77 19.73
CA VAL A 28 -10.35 -2.38 19.63
C VAL A 28 -11.01 -2.10 20.98
N ASN A 29 -10.56 -2.78 22.04
CA ASN A 29 -11.06 -2.62 23.41
C ASN A 29 -10.21 -1.68 24.27
N THR A 30 -9.15 -1.08 23.70
CA THR A 30 -8.30 -0.13 24.41
C THR A 30 -9.00 1.23 24.44
N ALA A 31 -9.40 1.69 25.63
CA ALA A 31 -10.06 2.98 25.80
C ALA A 31 -9.16 4.12 25.28
N GLY A 32 -9.72 5.00 24.43
CA GLY A 32 -8.98 6.09 23.81
C GLY A 32 -8.13 5.69 22.59
N TYR A 33 -8.18 4.44 22.14
CA TYR A 33 -7.48 4.03 20.91
C TYR A 33 -8.12 4.65 19.67
N SER A 34 -7.29 5.31 18.86
CA SER A 34 -7.67 5.84 17.55
C SER A 34 -7.23 4.87 16.45
N ARG A 35 -8.19 4.43 15.64
CA ARG A 35 -7.91 3.49 14.54
C ARG A 35 -7.00 4.12 13.50
N GLN A 36 -6.02 3.34 13.07
CA GLN A 36 -5.10 3.70 12.01
C GLN A 36 -5.67 3.28 10.65
N LYS A 37 -5.38 4.07 9.60
CA LYS A 37 -5.79 3.76 8.22
C LYS A 37 -4.57 3.83 7.31
N THR A 38 -4.36 2.76 6.54
CA THR A 38 -3.35 2.74 5.48
C THR A 38 -3.90 3.46 4.26
N ILE A 39 -3.11 4.39 3.70
CA ILE A 39 -3.44 5.11 2.48
C ILE A 39 -2.36 4.75 1.46
N LEU A 40 -2.76 4.12 0.36
CA LEU A 40 -1.89 3.78 -0.75
C LEU A 40 -2.02 4.86 -1.82
N SER A 41 -0.91 5.29 -2.41
CA SER A 41 -0.90 6.27 -3.49
C SER A 41 -0.16 5.70 -4.69
N ALA A 42 -0.68 5.91 -5.89
CA ALA A 42 -0.03 5.46 -7.11
C ALA A 42 1.26 6.26 -7.34
N VAL A 43 2.32 5.56 -7.73
CA VAL A 43 3.56 6.18 -8.17
C VAL A 43 3.31 6.87 -9.53
N PRO A 44 3.79 8.12 -9.72
CA PRO A 44 3.69 8.79 -11.00
C PRO A 44 4.19 7.90 -12.14
N GLY A 45 3.36 7.78 -13.19
CA GLY A 45 3.69 6.97 -14.35
C GLY A 45 4.99 7.45 -15.00
N GLN A 46 5.84 6.51 -15.41
CA GLN A 46 7.02 6.87 -16.18
C GLN A 46 6.64 7.07 -17.63
N PHE A 47 6.95 8.25 -18.15
CA PHE A 47 6.83 8.51 -19.57
C PHE A 47 7.85 7.68 -20.34
N THR A 48 7.36 6.88 -21.28
CA THR A 48 8.14 6.18 -22.27
C THR A 48 7.72 6.72 -23.64
N GLY A 49 8.58 6.63 -24.67
CA GLY A 49 8.25 7.14 -26.02
C GLY A 49 6.97 6.54 -26.64
N ALA A 50 6.37 5.52 -26.03
CA ALA A 50 5.10 4.89 -26.39
C ALA A 50 3.92 5.24 -25.43
N GLY A 51 4.11 6.11 -24.43
CA GLY A 51 3.07 6.52 -23.46
C GLY A 51 3.53 6.44 -22.00
N TYR A 52 2.61 6.73 -21.06
CA TYR A 52 2.87 6.62 -19.61
C TYR A 52 2.67 5.18 -19.12
N VAL A 53 3.69 4.61 -18.50
CA VAL A 53 3.61 3.30 -17.84
C VAL A 53 3.45 3.50 -16.34
N GLY A 54 2.35 3.00 -15.79
CA GLY A 54 2.10 3.01 -14.35
C GLY A 54 3.11 2.16 -13.58
N LYS A 55 3.57 2.64 -12.42
CA LYS A 55 4.61 1.99 -11.61
C LYS A 55 4.07 1.27 -10.36
N GLY A 56 2.75 1.10 -10.27
CA GLY A 56 2.09 0.56 -9.09
C GLY A 56 1.93 1.59 -7.97
N VAL A 57 1.86 1.09 -6.74
CA VAL A 57 1.69 1.85 -5.49
C VAL A 57 2.95 1.74 -4.62
#